data_AF-A0A963QYE7-F1
#
_entry.id   AF-A0A963QYE7-F1
#
_cell.length_a   1.000
_cell.length_b   1.000
_cell.length_c   1.000
_cell.angle_alpha   90.00
_cell.angle_beta   90.00
_cell.angle_gamma   90.00
#
_symmetry.space_group_name_H-M   'P 1'
#
loop_
_entity.id
_entity.type
_entity.pdbx_description
1 polymer ?
#
loop_
_entity_poly.entity_id
_entity_poly.type
_entity_poly.pdbx_seq_one_letter_code
_entity_poly.pdbx_strand_id
1 'polypeptide(L)'
;MATVPFDTLALAHKLEAAGFDTRQAQGTAAALAETFAGELVTKSDLREAIDELRQDLRREIDDLRQEVRHDINELRQEMRHEMASLEQRMTIKLGGMMVVALGVMTALVKLL
;
A
#
# COMPACT_ATOMS: atom_id res chain seq x y z
N MET A 1 -26.12 -5.14 -8.00
CA MET A 1 -26.33 -4.68 -9.39
C MET A 1 -27.63 -3.91 -9.44
N ALA A 2 -27.56 -2.58 -9.49
CA ALA A 2 -28.74 -1.74 -9.60
C ALA A 2 -29.20 -1.73 -11.07
N THR A 3 -30.36 -2.31 -11.36
CA THR A 3 -30.97 -2.23 -12.69
C THR A 3 -31.47 -0.80 -12.90
N VAL A 4 -30.90 -0.06 -13.84
CA VAL A 4 -31.46 1.23 -14.26
C VAL A 4 -32.79 0.94 -14.97
N PRO A 5 -33.95 1.42 -14.48
CA PRO A 5 -35.22 1.13 -15.12
C PRO A 5 -35.28 1.83 -16.48
N PHE A 6 -35.22 1.05 -17.55
CA PHE A 6 -35.41 1.53 -18.92
C PHE A 6 -36.90 1.45 -19.29
N ASP A 7 -37.56 2.60 -19.32
CA ASP A 7 -38.98 2.67 -19.68
C ASP A 7 -39.17 2.54 -21.20
N THR A 8 -39.37 1.30 -21.63
CA THR A 8 -39.53 0.91 -23.03
C THR A 8 -40.78 1.54 -23.64
N LEU A 9 -41.87 1.67 -22.87
CA LEU A 9 -43.14 2.21 -23.35
C LEU A 9 -43.04 3.73 -23.55
N ALA A 10 -42.44 4.44 -22.60
CA ALA A 10 -42.21 5.88 -22.72
C ALA A 10 -41.31 6.22 -23.92
N LEU A 11 -40.31 5.37 -24.23
CA LEU A 11 -39.48 5.55 -25.41
C LEU A 11 -40.26 5.30 -26.70
N ALA A 12 -41.06 4.23 -26.77
CA ALA A 12 -41.90 3.93 -27.93
C ALA A 12 -42.85 5.10 -28.24
N HIS A 13 -43.53 5.66 -27.24
CA HIS A 13 -44.42 6.81 -27.44
C HIS A 13 -43.68 8.06 -27.92
N LYS A 14 -42.45 8.30 -27.45
CA LYS A 14 -41.62 9.40 -27.97
C LYS A 14 -41.22 9.20 -29.42
N LEU A 15 -40.93 7.96 -29.83
CA LEU A 15 -40.62 7.63 -31.22
C LEU A 15 -41.85 7.79 -32.12
N GLU A 16 -43.03 7.35 -31.67
CA GLU A 16 -44.30 7.58 -32.37
C GLU A 16 -44.58 9.08 -32.56
N ALA A 17 -44.41 9.87 -31.50
CA ALA A 17 -44.55 11.33 -31.56
C ALA A 17 -43.53 12.00 -32.50
N ALA A 18 -42.39 11.36 -32.74
CA ALA A 18 -41.37 11.79 -33.70
C ALA A 18 -41.64 11.32 -35.14
N GLY A 19 -42.75 10.61 -35.39
CA GLY A 19 -43.19 10.19 -36.72
C GLY A 19 -42.81 8.76 -37.11
N PHE A 20 -42.28 7.96 -36.20
CA PHE A 20 -42.09 6.52 -36.43
C PHE A 20 -43.44 5.81 -36.39
N ASP A 21 -43.63 4.78 -37.23
CA ASP A 21 -44.80 3.93 -37.09
C ASP A 21 -44.73 3.10 -35.81
N THR A 22 -45.88 2.67 -35.30
CA THR A 22 -45.99 1.93 -34.04
C THR A 22 -45.12 0.67 -33.99
N ARG A 23 -44.99 -0.10 -35.09
CA ARG A 23 -44.13 -1.28 -35.11
C ARG A 23 -42.66 -0.89 -35.02
N GLN A 24 -42.24 0.14 -35.75
CA GLN A 24 -40.87 0.63 -35.71
C GLN A 24 -40.51 1.18 -34.33
N ALA A 25 -41.40 1.98 -33.74
CA ALA A 25 -41.22 2.55 -32.41
C ALA A 25 -41.10 1.47 -31.32
N GLN A 26 -42.00 0.49 -31.33
CA GLN A 26 -41.97 -0.64 -30.39
C GLN A 26 -40.75 -1.54 -30.59
N GLY A 27 -40.42 -1.87 -31.85
CA GLY A 27 -39.25 -2.70 -32.17
C GLY A 27 -37.93 -2.02 -31.77
N THR A 28 -37.81 -0.71 -32.01
CA THR A 28 -36.62 0.07 -31.63
C THR A 28 -36.48 0.18 -30.12
N ALA A 29 -37.58 0.47 -29.41
CA ALA A 29 -37.57 0.55 -27.96
C ALA A 29 -37.21 -0.80 -27.32
N ALA A 30 -37.76 -1.90 -27.85
CA ALA A 30 -37.46 -3.26 -27.38
C ALA A 30 -35.99 -3.64 -27.61
N ALA A 31 -35.44 -3.37 -28.80
CA ALA A 31 -34.03 -3.65 -29.10
C ALA A 31 -33.06 -2.85 -28.21
N LEU A 32 -33.39 -1.60 -27.92
CA LEU A 32 -32.60 -0.77 -26.98
C LEU A 32 -32.72 -1.27 -25.54
N ALA A 33 -33.93 -1.65 -25.11
CA ALA A 33 -34.15 -2.22 -23.78
C ALA A 33 -33.36 -3.52 -23.58
N GLU A 34 -33.31 -4.38 -24.59
CA GLU A 34 -32.52 -5.62 -24.55
C GLU A 34 -31.02 -5.34 -24.44
N THR A 35 -30.53 -4.29 -25.12
CA THR A 35 -29.11 -3.86 -25.02
C THR A 35 -28.78 -3.33 -23.62
N PHE A 36 -29.69 -2.57 -23.00
CA PHE A 36 -29.51 -2.02 -21.65
C PHE A 36 -29.86 -3.01 -20.52
N ALA A 37 -30.53 -4.11 -20.83
CA ALA A 37 -30.79 -5.22 -19.91
C ALA A 37 -29.55 -6.10 -19.68
N GLY A 38 -28.48 -5.90 -20.45
CA GLY A 38 -27.18 -6.52 -20.21
C GLY A 38 -26.46 -5.99 -18.95
N GLU A 39 -25.27 -6.51 -18.68
CA GLU A 39 -24.45 -6.07 -17.54
C GLU A 39 -23.85 -4.68 -17.79
N LEU A 40 -24.58 -3.64 -17.39
CA LEU A 40 -24.06 -2.27 -17.36
C LEU A 40 -23.35 -2.02 -16.03
N VAL A 41 -22.10 -1.58 -16.09
CA VAL A 41 -21.43 -1.00 -14.94
C VAL A 41 -22.07 0.35 -14.62
N THR A 42 -22.67 0.47 -13.45
CA THR A 42 -23.30 1.70 -12.98
C THR A 42 -22.28 2.62 -12.33
N LYS A 43 -22.65 3.89 -12.16
CA LYS A 43 -21.87 4.85 -11.35
C LYS A 43 -21.73 4.40 -9.90
N SER A 44 -22.66 3.60 -9.38
CA SER A 44 -22.57 3.03 -8.04
C SER A 44 -21.48 1.98 -7.97
N ASP A 45 -21.44 1.07 -8.95
CA ASP A 45 -20.43 0.00 -9.02
C ASP A 45 -19.02 0.60 -9.16
N LEU A 46 -18.87 1.67 -9.97
CA LEU A 46 -17.60 2.41 -10.06
C LEU A 46 -17.19 3.09 -8.75
N ARG A 47 -18.15 3.65 -8.00
CA ARG A 47 -17.87 4.28 -6.71
C ARG A 47 -17.42 3.24 -5.68
N GLU A 48 -18.11 2.10 -5.64
CA GLU A 48 -17.76 0.99 -4.77
C GLU A 48 -16.35 0.46 -5.07
N ALA A 49 -16.04 0.21 -6.35
CA ALA A 49 -14.70 -0.22 -6.76
C ALA A 49 -13.61 0.82 -6.43
N ILE A 50 -13.89 2.11 -6.58
CA ILE A 50 -12.95 3.18 -6.21
C ILE A 50 -12.73 3.22 -4.69
N ASP A 51 -13.79 3.05 -3.90
CA ASP A 51 -13.69 3.09 -2.45
C ASP A 51 -12.98 1.85 -1.90
N GLU A 52 -13.19 0.67 -2.50
CA GLU A 52 -12.44 -0.55 -2.22
C GLU A 52 -10.95 -0.36 -2.52
N LEU A 53 -10.61 0.09 -3.74
CA LEU A 53 -9.22 0.36 -4.12
C LEU A 53 -8.55 1.39 -3.20
N ARG A 54 -9.28 2.42 -2.77
CA ARG A 54 -8.77 3.41 -1.80
C ARG A 54 -8.51 2.80 -0.43
N GLN A 55 -9.32 1.86 0.01
CA GLN A 55 -9.10 1.16 1.27
C GLN A 55 -7.88 0.26 1.18
N ASP A 56 -7.73 -0.50 0.10
CA ASP A 56 -6.56 -1.36 -0.13
C ASP A 56 -5.27 -0.56 -0.14
N LEU A 57 -5.22 0.53 -0.93
CA LEU A 57 -4.04 1.40 -0.96
C LEU A 57 -3.71 2.02 0.40
N ARG A 58 -4.71 2.34 1.22
CA ARG A 58 -4.47 2.83 2.59
C ARG A 58 -3.85 1.75 3.47
N ARG A 59 -4.35 0.51 3.40
CA ARG A 59 -3.80 -0.63 4.14
C ARG A 59 -2.35 -0.88 3.73
N GLU A 60 -2.07 -0.97 2.43
CA GLU A 60 -0.71 -1.19 1.93
C GLU A 60 0.27 -0.08 2.36
N ILE A 61 -0.17 1.18 2.33
CA ILE A 61 0.67 2.30 2.81
C ILE A 61 0.97 2.18 4.30
N ASP A 62 -0.02 1.81 5.11
CA ASP A 62 0.15 1.69 6.55
C ASP A 62 1.01 0.48 6.92
N ASP A 63 0.89 -0.64 6.19
CA ASP A 63 1.74 -1.82 6.35
C ASP A 63 3.18 -1.51 5.99
N LEU A 64 3.43 -0.88 4.82
CA LEU A 64 4.78 -0.47 4.42
C LEU A 64 5.41 0.52 5.42
N ARG A 65 4.61 1.43 5.98
CA ARG A 65 5.09 2.34 7.03
C ARG A 65 5.49 1.61 8.31
N GLN A 66 4.78 0.53 8.67
CA GLN A 66 5.13 -0.29 9.82
C GLN A 66 6.41 -1.07 9.57
N GLU A 67 6.55 -1.68 8.40
CA GLU A 67 7.75 -2.40 7.97
C GLU A 67 8.98 -1.49 8.01
N VAL A 68 8.92 -0.33 7.35
CA VAL A 68 10.03 0.64 7.36
C VAL A 68 10.38 1.11 8.78
N ARG A 69 9.40 1.29 9.66
CA ARG A 69 9.66 1.64 11.07
C ARG A 69 10.33 0.49 11.83
N HIS A 70 9.95 -0.74 11.53
CA HIS A 70 10.56 -1.93 12.11
C HIS A 70 12.03 -2.02 11.70
N ASP A 71 12.32 -1.95 10.40
CA ASP A 71 13.67 -2.02 9.84
C ASP A 71 14.58 -0.92 10.39
N ILE A 72 14.08 0.31 10.50
CA ILE A 72 14.83 1.43 11.09
C ILE A 72 15.18 1.12 12.55
N ASN A 73 14.27 0.53 13.32
CA ASN A 73 14.51 0.19 14.71
C ASN A 73 15.51 -0.97 14.84
N GLU A 74 15.41 -1.98 13.99
CA GLU A 74 16.35 -3.11 13.94
C GLU A 74 17.76 -2.62 13.60
N LEU A 75 17.91 -1.84 12.53
CA LEU A 75 19.20 -1.25 12.13
C LEU A 75 19.80 -0.36 13.23
N ARG A 76 18.96 0.42 13.94
CA ARG A 76 19.41 1.22 15.09
C ARG A 76 19.90 0.36 16.25
N GLN A 77 19.26 -0.79 16.50
CA GLN A 77 19.68 -1.71 17.56
C GLN A 77 20.98 -2.40 17.19
N GLU A 78 21.10 -2.87 15.95
CA GLU A 78 22.32 -3.49 15.44
C GLU A 78 23.51 -2.53 15.54
N MET A 79 23.35 -1.29 15.05
CA MET A 79 24.41 -0.28 15.14
C MET A 79 24.81 0.03 16.60
N ARG A 80 23.85 0.08 17.54
CA ARG A 80 24.17 0.27 18.97
C ARG A 80 24.96 -0.91 19.53
N HIS A 81 24.60 -2.13 19.15
CA HIS A 81 25.30 -3.34 19.58
C HIS A 81 26.73 -3.37 19.05
N GLU A 82 26.92 -3.06 17.76
CA GLU A 82 28.24 -3.01 17.14
C GLU A 82 29.13 -1.94 17.78
N MET A 83 28.58 -0.74 18.06
CA MET A 83 29.33 0.33 18.74
C MET A 83 29.75 -0.08 20.15
N ALA A 84 28.86 -0.69 20.94
CA ALA A 84 29.19 -1.18 22.27
C ALA A 84 30.26 -2.30 22.23
N SER A 85 30.15 -3.22 21.26
CA SER A 85 31.15 -4.27 21.03
C SER A 85 32.52 -3.69 20.66
N LEU A 86 32.54 -2.66 19.82
CA LEU A 86 33.76 -1.95 19.44
C LEU A 86 34.39 -1.25 20.65
N GLU A 87 33.59 -0.52 21.44
CA GLU A 87 34.03 0.16 22.66
C GLU A 87 34.64 -0.82 23.67
N GLN A 88 33.98 -1.96 23.89
CA GLN A 88 34.49 -3.01 24.77
C GLN A 88 35.83 -3.57 24.26
N ARG A 89 35.93 -3.89 22.97
CA ARG A 89 37.17 -4.41 22.37
C ARG A 89 38.32 -3.41 22.49
N MET A 90 38.05 -2.12 22.27
CA MET A 90 39.04 -1.07 22.41
C MET A 90 39.49 -0.92 23.87
N THR A 91 38.54 -0.92 24.81
CA THR A 91 38.83 -0.87 26.26
C THR A 91 39.73 -2.03 26.68
N ILE A 92 39.43 -3.25 26.25
CA ILE A 92 40.26 -4.44 26.56
C ILE A 92 41.65 -4.31 25.95
N LYS A 93 41.76 -3.93 24.67
CA LYS A 93 43.05 -3.78 23.99
C LYS A 93 43.93 -2.71 24.66
N LEU A 94 43.35 -1.54 24.94
CA LEU A 94 44.06 -0.44 25.59
C LEU A 94 44.47 -0.80 27.03
N GLY A 95 43.56 -1.38 27.82
CA GLY A 95 43.88 -1.85 29.16
C GLY A 95 45.00 -2.90 29.17
N GLY A 96 44.96 -3.86 28.24
CA GLY A 96 46.03 -4.84 28.06
C GLY A 96 47.38 -4.20 27.72
N MET A 97 47.41 -3.23 26.80
CA MET A 97 48.62 -2.46 26.47
C MET A 97 49.16 -1.68 27.68
N MET A 98 48.29 -1.08 28.49
CA MET A 98 48.71 -0.37 29.71
C MET A 98 49.35 -1.30 30.73
N VAL A 99 48.77 -2.49 30.95
CA VAL A 99 49.35 -3.50 31.86
C VAL A 99 50.73 -3.95 31.37
N VAL A 100 50.87 -4.23 30.07
CA VAL A 100 52.17 -4.60 29.48
C VAL A 100 53.18 -3.46 29.62
N ALA A 101 52.80 -2.22 29.28
CA ALA A 101 53.68 -1.06 29.39
C ALA A 101 54.15 -0.84 30.83
N LEU A 102 53.24 -0.94 31.82
CA LEU A 102 53.59 -0.85 33.24
C LEU A 102 54.51 -2.00 33.68
N GLY A 103 54.27 -3.23 33.21
CA GLY A 103 55.14 -4.38 33.47
C GLY A 103 56.56 -4.17 32.95
N VAL A 104 56.70 -3.66 31.72
CA VAL A 104 58.01 -3.33 31.14
C VAL A 104 58.70 -2.21 31.92
N MET A 105 57.98 -1.13 32.25
CA MET A 105 58.54 -0.01 33.01
C MET A 105 59.04 -0.43 34.40
N THR A 106 58.26 -1.23 35.12
CA THR A 106 58.65 -1.73 36.46
C THR A 106 59.85 -2.66 36.41
N ALA A 107 59.95 -3.52 35.39
CA ALA A 107 61.12 -4.37 35.18
C ALA A 107 62.39 -3.54 34.90
N LEU A 108 62.29 -2.51 34.06
CA LEU A 108 63.42 -1.63 33.74
C LEU A 108 63.92 -0.85 34.96
N VAL A 109 63.03 -0.30 35.77
CA VAL A 109 63.39 0.45 37.00
C VAL A 109 64.12 -0.44 38.02
N LYS A 110 63.79 -1.74 38.09
CA LYS A 110 64.44 -2.68 39.01
C LYS A 110 65.82 -3.14 38.54
N LEU A 111 66.14 -2.96 37.26
CA LEU A 111 67.37 -3.46 36.63
C LEU A 111 68.48 -2.39 36.54
N LEU A 112 68.10 -1.11 36.65
CA LEU A 112 68.98 0.06 36.85
C LEU A 112 69.33 0.23 38.34
#